data_AF-A0A2W6A0V7-F1
#
_entry.id   AF-A0A2W6A0V7-F1
#
_cell.length_a   1.000
_cell.length_b   1.000
_cell.length_c   1.000
_cell.angle_alpha   90.00
_cell.angle_beta   90.00
_cell.angle_gamma   90.00
#
_symmetry.space_group_name_H-M   'P 1'
#
loop_
_entity.id
_entity.type
_entity.pdbx_description
1 polymer ?
#
loop_
_entity_poly.entity_id
_entity_poly.type
_entity_poly.pdbx_seq_one_letter_code
_entity_poly.pdbx_strand_id
1 'polypeptide(L)'
;MIDANDVEFPVALNIFDIGMGDNLSPLEKERTLNAALELTMFLLDSLLGSDLTGKQAVVFRFIMQAIFAIPNATIYTLGEFLSTGGSTKYKQYLDALDGAAKRFFETEFDDREFVKTKKEIIRRLYGILGINSGKGCSTIPAQSLISFRK
;
A
#
# COMPACT_ATOMS: atom_id res chain seq x y z
N MET A 1 -22.37 19.59 0.09
CA MET A 1 -21.69 19.74 -1.22
C MET A 1 -20.21 19.56 -0.98
N ILE A 2 -19.56 18.72 -1.77
CA ILE A 2 -18.11 18.51 -1.71
C ILE A 2 -17.52 19.49 -2.74
N ASP A 3 -16.62 20.37 -2.33
CA ASP A 3 -15.96 21.33 -3.22
C ASP A 3 -14.69 20.70 -3.81
N ALA A 4 -14.66 20.53 -5.13
CA ALA A 4 -13.54 19.92 -5.83
C ALA A 4 -12.30 20.82 -5.92
N ASN A 5 -12.41 22.11 -5.59
CA ASN A 5 -11.30 23.08 -5.62
C ASN A 5 -10.76 23.42 -4.22
N ASP A 6 -11.24 22.76 -3.17
CA ASP A 6 -10.72 22.94 -1.81
C ASP A 6 -9.27 22.44 -1.76
N VAL A 7 -8.34 23.38 -1.57
CA VAL A 7 -6.90 23.12 -1.50
C VAL A 7 -6.46 22.79 -0.07
N GLU A 8 -7.29 23.14 0.92
CA GLU A 8 -7.03 22.98 2.36
C GLU A 8 -7.44 21.58 2.83
N PHE A 9 -8.53 21.04 2.27
CA PHE A 9 -8.96 19.65 2.41
C PHE A 9 -9.26 19.05 1.04
N PRO A 10 -8.23 18.78 0.21
CA PRO A 10 -8.44 18.16 -1.08
C PRO A 10 -9.25 16.88 -0.89
N VAL A 11 -10.23 16.66 -1.77
CA VAL A 11 -11.05 15.44 -1.82
C VAL A 11 -10.15 14.28 -2.24
N ALA A 12 -9.25 13.88 -1.37
CA ALA A 12 -8.42 12.73 -1.54
C ALA A 12 -9.31 11.54 -1.22
N LEU A 13 -9.92 10.97 -2.26
CA LEU A 13 -10.56 9.67 -2.17
C LEU A 13 -9.50 8.72 -1.62
N ASN A 14 -9.61 8.38 -0.34
CA ASN A 14 -8.74 7.40 0.25
C ASN A 14 -9.07 6.07 -0.42
N ILE A 15 -8.20 5.59 -1.32
CA ILE A 15 -8.39 4.33 -2.05
C ILE A 15 -8.49 3.12 -1.09
N PHE A 16 -8.11 3.31 0.17
CA PHE A 16 -8.20 2.31 1.23
C PHE A 16 -9.45 2.46 2.11
N ASP A 17 -10.21 3.55 1.98
CA ASP A 17 -11.49 3.77 2.68
C ASP A 17 -12.64 3.24 1.82
N ILE A 18 -12.72 1.92 1.75
CA ILE A 18 -13.80 1.22 1.07
C ILE A 18 -14.94 1.15 2.06
N GLY A 19 -15.90 2.07 1.96
CA GLY A 19 -17.06 2.14 2.84
C GLY A 19 -17.85 0.83 2.86
N MET A 20 -17.45 -0.11 3.70
CA MET A 20 -18.18 -1.33 3.97
C MET A 20 -19.30 -0.97 4.94
N GLY A 21 -20.48 -0.67 4.39
CA GLY A 21 -21.66 -0.46 5.21
C GLY A 21 -21.91 -1.68 6.11
N ASP A 22 -22.27 -1.42 7.37
CA ASP A 22 -22.50 -2.47 8.38
C ASP A 22 -23.58 -3.49 7.95
N ASN A 23 -24.48 -3.07 7.06
CA ASN A 23 -25.65 -3.83 6.60
C ASN A 23 -25.45 -4.66 5.32
N LEU A 24 -24.21 -4.84 4.84
CA LEU A 24 -23.96 -5.67 3.65
C LEU A 24 -24.04 -7.17 3.98
N SER A 25 -24.68 -7.96 3.10
CA SER A 25 -24.63 -9.43 3.19
C SER A 25 -23.20 -9.95 2.95
N PRO A 26 -22.83 -11.16 3.41
CA PRO A 26 -21.48 -11.71 3.20
C PRO A 26 -21.04 -11.71 1.73
N LEU A 27 -21.95 -12.04 0.81
CA LEU A 27 -21.70 -12.03 -0.63
C LEU A 27 -21.43 -10.61 -1.16
N GLU A 28 -22.16 -9.62 -0.67
CA GLU A 28 -21.97 -8.22 -1.07
C GLU A 28 -20.68 -7.64 -0.49
N LYS A 29 -20.31 -8.01 0.75
CA LYS A 29 -19.01 -7.65 1.34
C LYS A 29 -17.86 -8.20 0.50
N GLU A 30 -17.93 -9.47 0.12
CA GLU A 30 -16.92 -10.11 -0.72
C GLU A 30 -16.84 -9.47 -2.11
N ARG A 31 -17.98 -9.18 -2.74
CA ARG A 31 -18.03 -8.48 -4.03
C ARG A 31 -17.43 -7.08 -3.97
N THR A 32 -17.81 -6.29 -2.97
CA THR A 32 -17.28 -4.93 -2.78
C THR A 32 -15.78 -4.94 -2.52
N LEU A 33 -15.31 -5.86 -1.66
CA LEU A 33 -13.88 -6.03 -1.39
C LEU A 33 -13.12 -6.43 -2.66
N ASN A 34 -13.64 -7.39 -3.44
CA ASN A 34 -13.01 -7.80 -4.70
C ASN A 34 -12.98 -6.65 -5.73
N ALA A 35 -14.07 -5.90 -5.89
CA ALA A 35 -14.12 -4.76 -6.80
C ALA A 35 -13.13 -3.65 -6.39
N ALA A 36 -13.02 -3.36 -5.09
CA ALA A 36 -12.09 -2.38 -4.59
C ALA A 36 -10.63 -2.85 -4.67
N LEU A 37 -10.36 -4.15 -4.46
CA LEU A 37 -9.06 -4.75 -4.73
C LEU A 37 -8.71 -4.59 -6.21
N GLU A 38 -9.60 -4.93 -7.13
CA GLU A 38 -9.34 -4.81 -8.57
C GLU A 38 -9.06 -3.36 -9.00
N LEU A 39 -9.85 -2.40 -8.52
CA LEU A 39 -9.62 -0.97 -8.80
C LEU A 39 -8.28 -0.50 -8.23
N THR A 40 -7.95 -0.92 -7.01
CA THR A 40 -6.70 -0.54 -6.36
C THR A 40 -5.50 -1.18 -7.03
N MET A 41 -5.61 -2.44 -7.44
CA MET A 41 -4.60 -3.14 -8.24
C MET A 41 -4.39 -2.43 -9.58
N PHE A 42 -5.47 -2.06 -10.29
CA PHE A 42 -5.38 -1.35 -11.56
C PHE A 42 -4.70 0.02 -11.43
N LEU A 43 -5.10 0.82 -10.43
CA LEU A 43 -4.49 2.12 -10.15
C LEU A 43 -3.02 1.98 -9.78
N LEU A 44 -2.69 0.99 -8.93
CA LEU A 44 -1.32 0.76 -8.50
C LEU A 44 -0.47 0.16 -9.63
N ASP A 45 -0.97 -0.73 -10.46
CA ASP A 45 -0.23 -1.24 -11.63
C ASP A 45 0.12 -0.10 -12.60
N SER A 46 -0.81 0.82 -12.82
CA SER A 46 -0.61 2.03 -13.62
C SER A 46 0.44 2.98 -13.00
N LEU A 47 0.37 3.19 -11.67
CA LEU A 47 1.26 4.10 -10.94
C LEU A 47 2.65 3.54 -10.68
N LEU A 48 2.74 2.23 -10.40
CA LEU A 48 3.97 1.56 -10.06
C LEU A 48 4.82 1.34 -11.32
N GLY A 49 4.23 1.28 -12.53
CA GLY A 49 4.96 1.17 -13.78
C GLY A 49 5.52 -0.24 -14.00
N SER A 50 4.68 -1.10 -14.56
CA SER A 50 4.92 -2.43 -15.14
C SER A 50 5.60 -3.51 -14.28
N ASP A 51 5.01 -4.70 -14.44
CA ASP A 51 5.47 -6.03 -14.04
C ASP A 51 5.77 -6.24 -12.56
N LEU A 52 4.72 -6.17 -11.72
CA LEU A 52 4.62 -7.16 -10.65
C LEU A 52 4.59 -8.52 -11.34
N THR A 53 5.77 -9.12 -11.56
CA THR A 53 5.88 -10.46 -12.14
C THR A 53 4.92 -11.40 -11.42
N GLY A 54 4.25 -12.34 -12.08
CA GLY A 54 3.03 -13.00 -11.55
C GLY A 54 3.05 -13.43 -10.07
N LYS A 55 4.21 -13.85 -9.53
CA LYS A 55 4.39 -14.12 -8.09
C LYS A 55 4.27 -12.89 -7.18
N GLN A 56 4.80 -11.74 -7.59
CA GLN A 56 4.72 -10.47 -6.87
C GLN A 56 3.28 -9.91 -6.83
N ALA A 57 2.48 -10.13 -7.89
CA ALA A 57 1.08 -9.72 -7.91
C ALA A 57 0.23 -10.48 -6.87
N VAL A 58 0.49 -11.78 -6.69
CA VAL A 58 -0.21 -12.61 -5.68
C VAL A 58 0.11 -12.13 -4.26
N VAL A 59 1.38 -11.87 -3.96
CA VAL A 59 1.81 -11.33 -2.65
C VAL A 59 1.18 -9.97 -2.39
N PHE A 60 1.14 -9.13 -3.41
CA PHE A 60 0.56 -7.81 -3.32
C PHE A 60 -0.95 -7.86 -3.04
N ARG A 61 -1.68 -8.82 -3.63
CA ARG A 61 -3.09 -9.05 -3.31
C ARG A 61 -3.32 -9.37 -1.83
N PHE A 62 -2.46 -10.19 -1.22
CA PHE A 62 -2.56 -10.50 0.21
C PHE A 62 -2.22 -9.29 1.08
N ILE A 63 -1.19 -8.53 0.72
CA ILE A 63 -0.86 -7.25 1.36
C ILE A 63 -2.08 -6.31 1.34
N MET A 64 -2.71 -6.14 0.19
CA MET A 64 -3.88 -5.26 0.06
C MET A 64 -5.08 -5.71 0.90
N GLN A 65 -5.33 -7.03 0.99
CA GLN A 65 -6.37 -7.56 1.90
C GLN A 65 -6.08 -7.21 3.36
N ALA A 66 -4.82 -7.32 3.80
CA ALA A 66 -4.44 -6.90 5.14
C ALA A 66 -4.62 -5.39 5.35
N ILE A 67 -4.24 -4.56 4.38
CA ILE A 67 -4.40 -3.11 4.48
C ILE A 67 -5.87 -2.71 4.58
N PHE A 68 -6.77 -3.34 3.81
CA PHE A 68 -8.21 -3.07 3.89
C PHE A 68 -8.87 -3.55 5.18
N ALA A 69 -8.28 -4.52 5.87
CA ALA A 69 -8.73 -4.92 7.20
C ALA A 69 -8.33 -3.91 8.30
N ILE A 70 -7.39 -3.00 8.02
CA ILE A 70 -6.95 -1.98 8.97
C ILE A 70 -7.86 -0.75 8.85
N PRO A 71 -8.51 -0.31 9.95
CA PRO A 71 -9.37 0.87 9.92
C PRO A 71 -8.56 2.13 9.65
N ASN A 72 -9.10 3.03 8.82
CA ASN A 72 -8.45 4.27 8.41
C ASN A 72 -7.06 4.06 7.77
N ALA A 73 -6.87 2.93 7.09
CA ALA A 73 -5.65 2.67 6.37
C ALA A 73 -5.36 3.77 5.34
N THR A 74 -4.09 4.12 5.17
CA THR A 74 -3.62 5.10 4.18
C THR A 74 -2.41 4.54 3.43
N ILE A 75 -1.93 5.28 2.43
CA ILE A 75 -0.66 4.95 1.76
C ILE A 75 0.53 4.90 2.73
N TYR A 76 0.48 5.66 3.84
CA TYR A 76 1.48 5.61 4.91
C TYR A 76 1.37 4.33 5.73
N THR A 77 0.15 3.85 5.98
CA THR A 77 -0.11 2.53 6.61
C THR A 77 0.50 1.41 5.77
N LEU A 78 0.32 1.44 4.44
CA LEU A 78 0.94 0.48 3.54
C LEU A 78 2.48 0.52 3.60
N GLY A 79 3.08 1.72 3.62
CA GLY A 79 4.53 1.88 3.76
C GLY A 79 5.07 1.37 5.11
N GLU A 80 4.37 1.69 6.21
CA GLU A 80 4.72 1.19 7.54
C GLU A 80 4.58 -0.33 7.62
N PHE A 81 3.49 -0.89 7.09
CA PHE A 81 3.21 -2.32 7.07
C PHE A 81 4.31 -3.13 6.36
N LEU A 82 4.82 -2.62 5.23
CA LEU A 82 5.86 -3.28 4.46
C LEU A 82 7.27 -3.10 5.02
N SER A 83 7.45 -2.17 5.96
CA SER A 83 8.73 -1.93 6.62
C SER A 83 9.11 -3.11 7.54
N THR A 84 10.38 -3.21 7.88
CA THR A 84 10.87 -4.29 8.76
C THR A 84 10.14 -4.26 10.10
N GLY A 85 9.46 -5.35 10.45
CA GLY A 85 8.65 -5.46 11.67
C GLY A 85 7.28 -4.76 11.61
N GLY A 86 6.93 -4.16 10.47
CA GLY A 86 5.68 -3.42 10.28
C GLY A 86 4.43 -4.26 10.48
N SER A 87 4.39 -5.48 9.93
CA SER A 87 3.26 -6.42 10.08
C SER A 87 2.93 -6.74 11.53
N THR A 88 3.92 -6.79 12.42
CA THR A 88 3.71 -7.07 13.85
C THR A 88 2.84 -6.01 14.52
N LYS A 89 2.93 -4.75 14.10
CA LYS A 89 2.10 -3.65 14.61
C LYS A 89 0.61 -3.84 14.32
N TYR A 90 0.30 -4.56 13.24
CA TYR A 90 -1.07 -4.78 12.76
C TYR A 90 -1.56 -6.21 12.98
N LYS A 91 -0.88 -6.99 13.82
CA LYS A 91 -1.17 -8.41 14.04
C LYS A 91 -2.63 -8.67 14.40
N GLN A 92 -3.26 -7.82 15.22
CA GLN A 92 -4.68 -7.94 15.56
C GLN A 92 -5.62 -7.96 14.34
N TYR A 93 -5.28 -7.23 13.27
CA TYR A 93 -6.06 -7.18 12.03
C TYR A 93 -5.73 -8.37 11.13
N LEU A 94 -4.47 -8.86 11.17
CA LEU A 94 -4.06 -10.07 10.45
C LEU A 94 -4.71 -11.33 11.02
N ASP A 95 -4.83 -11.41 12.35
CA ASP A 95 -5.44 -12.55 13.04
C ASP A 95 -6.94 -12.69 12.71
N ALA A 96 -7.58 -11.57 12.36
CA ALA A 96 -8.98 -11.47 11.94
C ALA A 96 -9.21 -11.79 10.45
N LEU A 97 -8.16 -11.91 9.64
CA LEU A 97 -8.29 -12.38 8.26
C LEU A 97 -8.74 -13.84 8.23
N ASP A 98 -9.28 -14.28 7.10
CA ASP A 98 -9.71 -15.65 6.87
C ASP A 98 -9.04 -16.26 5.62
N GLY A 99 -9.27 -17.56 5.44
CA GLY A 99 -8.86 -18.32 4.25
C GLY A 99 -7.37 -18.22 3.91
N ALA A 100 -7.08 -18.00 2.63
CA ALA A 100 -5.72 -18.00 2.09
C ALA A 100 -4.88 -16.80 2.56
N ALA A 101 -5.51 -15.65 2.85
CA ALA A 101 -4.81 -14.46 3.31
C ALA A 101 -4.22 -14.68 4.70
N LYS A 102 -5.02 -15.18 5.64
CA LYS A 102 -4.52 -15.54 6.98
C LYS A 102 -3.33 -16.49 6.89
N ARG A 103 -3.47 -17.56 6.11
CA ARG A 103 -2.41 -18.57 5.97
C ARG A 103 -1.12 -17.97 5.42
N PHE A 104 -1.22 -17.11 4.41
CA PHE A 104 -0.07 -16.42 3.83
C PHE A 104 0.70 -15.58 4.87
N PHE A 105 0.00 -14.83 5.73
CA PHE A 105 0.65 -14.03 6.77
C PHE A 105 1.24 -14.87 7.92
N GLU A 106 0.69 -16.05 8.19
CA GLU A 106 1.21 -16.96 9.20
C GLU A 106 2.48 -17.72 8.74
N THR A 107 2.64 -17.98 7.43
CA THR A 107 3.69 -18.89 6.94
C THR A 107 4.66 -18.29 5.94
N GLU A 108 4.21 -17.43 5.05
CA GLU A 108 4.99 -17.01 3.87
C GLU A 108 5.47 -15.56 3.97
N PHE A 109 4.70 -14.66 4.58
CA PHE A 109 4.92 -13.22 4.45
C PHE A 109 6.33 -12.77 4.88
N ASP A 110 6.91 -13.39 5.90
CA ASP A 110 8.24 -13.05 6.42
C ASP A 110 9.38 -13.89 5.80
N ASP A 111 9.08 -14.68 4.77
CA ASP A 111 10.12 -15.36 3.99
C ASP A 111 11.06 -14.34 3.30
N ARG A 112 12.33 -14.69 3.26
CA ARG A 112 13.40 -13.95 2.59
C ARG A 112 13.11 -13.74 1.11
N GLU A 113 12.37 -14.64 0.45
CA GLU A 113 11.96 -14.48 -0.96
C GLU A 113 11.20 -13.15 -1.18
N PHE A 114 10.43 -12.67 -0.20
CA PHE A 114 9.60 -11.47 -0.36
C PHE A 114 10.28 -10.17 0.08
N VAL A 115 11.43 -10.22 0.74
CA VAL A 115 12.16 -9.02 1.19
C VAL A 115 12.45 -8.07 0.03
N LYS A 116 12.83 -8.62 -1.14
CA LYS A 116 13.09 -7.83 -2.34
C LYS A 116 11.80 -7.16 -2.85
N THR A 117 10.72 -7.92 -2.96
CA THR A 117 9.42 -7.44 -3.43
C THR A 117 8.86 -6.33 -2.54
N LYS A 118 8.91 -6.49 -1.20
CA LYS A 118 8.47 -5.44 -0.25
C LYS A 118 9.28 -4.15 -0.45
N LYS A 119 10.60 -4.25 -0.61
CA LYS A 119 11.47 -3.09 -0.87
C LYS A 119 11.18 -2.41 -2.20
N GLU A 120 10.88 -3.16 -3.25
CA GLU A 120 10.50 -2.60 -4.54
C GLU A 120 9.18 -1.84 -4.46
N ILE A 121 8.17 -2.40 -3.77
CA ILE A 121 6.90 -1.72 -3.52
C ILE A 121 7.15 -0.42 -2.74
N ILE A 122 7.89 -0.47 -1.63
CA ILE A 122 8.22 0.73 -0.83
C ILE A 122 8.91 1.81 -1.67
N ARG A 123 9.89 1.44 -2.51
CA ARG A 123 10.59 2.40 -3.38
C ARG A 123 9.63 3.11 -4.33
N ARG A 124 8.71 2.38 -4.93
CA ARG A 124 7.72 2.94 -5.84
C ARG A 124 6.70 3.81 -5.08
N LEU A 125 6.28 3.40 -3.87
CA LEU A 125 5.46 4.23 -2.98
C LEU A 125 6.15 5.55 -2.63
N TYR A 126 7.45 5.53 -2.32
CA TYR A 126 8.22 6.76 -2.11
C TYR A 126 8.37 7.60 -3.38
N GLY A 127 8.40 6.99 -4.57
CA GLY A 127 8.30 7.72 -5.82
C GLY A 127 7.00 8.52 -5.90
N ILE A 128 5.86 7.89 -5.62
CA ILE A 128 4.53 8.52 -5.65
C ILE A 128 4.41 9.63 -4.59
N LEU A 129 4.81 9.35 -3.35
CA LEU A 129 4.79 10.32 -2.25
C LEU A 129 5.80 11.46 -2.47
N GLY A 130 6.95 11.15 -3.07
CA GLY A 130 7.98 12.11 -3.46
C GLY A 130 7.54 13.04 -4.58
N ILE A 131 6.73 12.56 -5.53
CA ILE A 131 6.12 13.42 -6.59
C ILE A 131 5.22 14.49 -5.96
N ASN A 132 4.43 14.13 -4.93
CA ASN A 132 3.56 15.09 -4.21
C ASN A 132 4.33 16.00 -3.23
N SER A 133 5.55 15.64 -2.85
CA SER A 133 6.46 16.50 -2.09
C SER A 133 7.22 17.50 -3.01
N GLY A 134 7.08 17.34 -4.33
CA GLY A 134 7.80 18.08 -5.37
C GLY A 134 7.32 19.50 -5.67
N LYS A 135 6.45 20.09 -4.84
CA LYS A 135 6.15 21.54 -4.86
C LYS A 135 6.58 22.18 -3.54
N GLY A 136 7.87 22.11 -3.23
CA GLY A 136 8.37 22.75 -2.01
C GLY A 136 9.85 22.66 -1.67
N CYS A 137 10.69 21.97 -2.44
CA CYS A 137 12.12 21.92 -2.12
C CYS A 137 12.98 22.33 -3.32
N SER A 138 13.05 23.65 -3.49
CA SER A 138 14.16 24.30 -4.16
C SER A 138 15.40 24.19 -3.27
N THR A 139 16.54 23.88 -3.90
CA THR A 139 17.91 23.89 -3.39
C THR A 139 18.34 22.77 -2.43
N ILE A 140 19.13 21.81 -2.95
CA ILE A 140 20.55 21.57 -2.60
C ILE A 140 21.12 20.61 -3.69
N PRO A 141 22.14 21.02 -4.48
CA PRO A 141 22.76 20.14 -5.47
C PRO A 141 23.74 19.15 -4.82
N ALA A 142 23.57 17.87 -5.15
CA ALA A 142 24.45 16.77 -4.75
C ALA A 142 25.74 16.74 -5.60
N GLN A 143 26.72 17.59 -5.28
CA GLN A 143 28.01 17.60 -6.01
C GLN A 143 29.30 17.63 -5.17
N SER A 144 29.31 17.45 -3.84
CA SER A 144 30.57 17.57 -3.07
C SER A 144 31.08 16.34 -2.32
N LEU A 145 30.54 15.13 -2.48
CA LEU A 145 30.98 13.96 -1.69
C LEU A 145 31.70 12.85 -2.46
N ILE A 146 32.46 13.19 -3.50
CA ILE A 146 33.44 12.26 -4.10
C ILE A 146 34.78 12.99 -4.34
N SER A 147 35.58 13.16 -3.28
CA SER A 147 37.03 13.15 -3.38
C SER A 147 37.64 12.97 -1.99
N PHE A 148 37.70 11.73 -1.52
CA PHE A 148 38.71 11.30 -0.54
C PHE A 148 38.98 9.82 -0.78
N ARG A 149 39.89 9.53 -1.71
CA ARG A 149 40.58 8.25 -1.74
C ARG A 149 41.99 8.42 -2.30
N LYS A 150 42.93 8.48 -1.34
CA LYS A 150 44.41 8.43 -1.42
C LYS A 150 45.13 9.50 -2.23
#